data_AF-A0A935I0R9-F1
#
_entry.id   AF-A0A935I0R9-F1
#
_cell.length_a   1.000
_cell.length_b   1.000
_cell.length_c   1.000
_cell.angle_alpha   90.00
_cell.angle_beta   90.00
_cell.angle_gamma   90.00
#
_symmetry.space_group_name_H-M   'P 1'
#
loop_
_entity.id
_entity.type
_entity.pdbx_description
1 polymer ?
#
loop_
_entity_poly.entity_id
_entity_poly.type
_entity_poly.pdbx_seq_one_letter_code
_entity_poly.pdbx_strand_id
1 'polypeptide(L)'
;MLEEAEDKSQPVLERLEVSFIFCTNLDEFFMIRVAGLKRQVRSDVNELTSDKMTAQEQRDSIYEILTPLVEKQYKVFNEEILPELEEHKINFIKYTELNESDKKTVDDYFEDEIFPVLTPLAIDNVHPFPNLQTEVLLAINFDDPDTAEVEEKVCVIQIPSNISRFYSIESGNRDSIILS
;
A
#
# COMPACT_ATOMS: atom_id res chain seq x y z
N MET A 1 4.63 -16.44 -12.72
CA MET A 1 3.92 -15.52 -11.82
C MET A 1 3.66 -14.18 -12.48
N LEU A 2 4.59 -13.21 -12.58
CA LEU A 2 4.24 -11.93 -13.23
C LEU A 2 3.83 -12.10 -14.70
N GLU A 3 4.47 -13.02 -15.43
CA GLU A 3 4.08 -13.39 -16.80
C GLU A 3 2.65 -13.95 -16.90
N GLU A 4 2.11 -14.57 -15.84
CA GLU A 4 0.74 -15.08 -15.82
C GLU A 4 -0.26 -13.93 -15.62
N ALA A 5 0.09 -12.88 -14.87
CA ALA A 5 -0.72 -11.67 -14.77
C ALA A 5 -0.77 -10.88 -16.11
N GLU A 6 0.20 -11.10 -16.99
CA GLU A 6 0.30 -10.50 -18.34
C GLU A 6 -0.45 -11.31 -19.41
N ASP A 7 -0.78 -12.56 -19.13
CA ASP A 7 -1.42 -13.44 -20.09
C ASP A 7 -2.91 -13.08 -20.25
N LYS A 8 -3.20 -12.25 -21.26
CA LYS A 8 -4.57 -11.85 -21.63
C LYS A 8 -5.48 -12.99 -22.10
N SER A 9 -4.96 -14.22 -22.23
CA SER A 9 -5.82 -15.39 -22.45
C SER A 9 -6.48 -15.90 -21.17
N GLN A 10 -6.01 -15.48 -19.99
CA GLN A 10 -6.61 -15.77 -18.70
C GLN A 10 -7.70 -14.74 -18.33
N PRO A 11 -8.73 -15.13 -17.56
CA PRO A 11 -9.71 -14.19 -17.01
C PRO A 11 -9.07 -13.08 -16.17
N VAL A 12 -9.60 -11.85 -16.29
CA VAL A 12 -9.08 -10.66 -15.58
C VAL A 12 -8.94 -10.84 -14.07
N LEU A 13 -9.86 -11.57 -13.44
CA LEU A 13 -9.84 -11.82 -11.99
C LEU A 13 -8.70 -12.77 -11.60
N GLU A 14 -8.38 -13.76 -12.43
CA GLU A 14 -7.24 -14.66 -12.19
C GLU A 14 -5.91 -13.88 -12.32
N ARG A 15 -5.82 -12.99 -13.32
CA ARG A 15 -4.66 -12.10 -13.49
C ARG A 15 -4.50 -11.14 -12.31
N LEU A 16 -5.61 -10.60 -11.80
CA LEU A 16 -5.63 -9.77 -10.59
C LEU A 16 -5.14 -10.55 -9.36
N GLU A 17 -5.61 -11.79 -9.18
CA GLU A 17 -5.20 -12.65 -8.07
C GLU A 17 -3.69 -12.94 -8.12
N VAL A 18 -3.16 -13.29 -9.30
CA VAL A 18 -1.73 -13.52 -9.49
C VAL A 18 -0.91 -12.25 -9.21
N SER A 19 -1.39 -11.09 -9.64
CA SER A 19 -0.77 -9.80 -9.35
C SER A 19 -0.70 -9.52 -7.84
N PHE A 20 -1.75 -9.87 -7.09
CA PHE A 20 -1.78 -9.75 -5.63
C PHE A 20 -0.84 -10.74 -4.94
N ILE A 21 -0.80 -11.99 -5.40
CA ILE A 21 0.12 -13.02 -4.89
C ILE A 21 1.57 -12.57 -5.08
N PHE A 22 1.89 -11.95 -6.22
CA PHE A 22 3.21 -11.37 -6.46
C PHE A 22 3.58 -10.33 -5.40
N CYS A 23 2.68 -9.38 -5.09
CA CYS A 23 2.92 -8.38 -4.04
C CYS A 23 3.11 -9.02 -2.66
N THR A 24 2.27 -10.00 -2.31
CA THR A 24 2.37 -10.71 -1.02
C THR A 24 3.72 -11.44 -0.87
N ASN A 25 4.17 -12.12 -1.92
CA ASN A 25 5.47 -12.79 -1.93
C ASN A 25 6.63 -11.78 -1.84
N LEU A 26 6.47 -10.60 -2.44
CA LEU A 26 7.44 -9.53 -2.37
C LEU A 26 7.55 -9.01 -0.93
N ASP A 27 6.43 -8.77 -0.25
CA ASP A 27 6.40 -8.32 1.15
C ASP A 27 7.09 -9.33 2.07
N GLU A 28 6.78 -10.63 1.93
CA GLU A 28 7.45 -11.69 2.70
C GLU A 28 8.96 -11.71 2.44
N PHE A 29 9.37 -11.60 1.17
CA PHE A 29 10.77 -11.54 0.78
C PHE A 29 11.49 -10.33 1.43
N PHE A 30 10.87 -9.16 1.46
CA PHE A 30 11.45 -7.97 2.10
C PHE A 30 11.51 -8.11 3.63
N MET A 31 10.44 -8.59 4.25
CA MET A 31 10.34 -8.76 5.70
C MET A 31 11.37 -9.76 6.24
N ILE A 32 11.63 -10.85 5.51
CA ILE A 32 12.51 -11.92 5.96
C ILE A 32 13.93 -11.74 5.39
N ARG A 33 14.06 -11.75 4.05
CA ARG A 33 15.37 -11.84 3.39
C ARG A 33 16.12 -10.52 3.42
N VAL A 34 15.48 -9.43 2.99
CA VAL A 34 16.13 -8.11 2.93
C VAL A 34 16.42 -7.57 4.33
N ALA A 35 15.53 -7.80 5.30
CA ALA A 35 15.79 -7.47 6.70
C ALA A 35 17.00 -8.24 7.28
N GLY A 36 17.17 -9.52 6.91
CA GLY A 36 18.36 -10.30 7.25
C GLY A 36 19.65 -9.68 6.70
N LEU A 37 19.67 -9.36 5.40
CA LEU A 37 20.81 -8.70 4.75
C LEU A 37 21.14 -7.35 5.39
N LYS A 38 20.13 -6.52 5.69
CA LYS A 38 20.31 -5.23 6.38
C LYS A 38 20.97 -5.41 7.75
N ARG A 39 20.63 -6.46 8.50
CA ARG A 39 21.27 -6.76 9.81
C ARG A 39 22.74 -7.19 9.65
N GLN A 40 23.05 -7.99 8.64
CA GLN A 40 24.43 -8.41 8.35
C GLN A 40 25.31 -7.22 7.95
N VAL A 41 24.81 -6.36 7.06
CA VAL A 41 25.51 -5.13 6.65
C VAL A 41 25.79 -4.21 7.84
N ARG A 42 24.82 -4.01 8.74
CA ARG A 42 25.01 -3.19 9.95
C ARG A 42 25.98 -3.77 10.97
N SER A 43 26.22 -5.08 10.93
CA SER A 43 27.06 -5.78 11.89
C SER A 43 28.51 -5.96 11.40
N ASP A 44 28.87 -5.34 10.26
CA ASP A 44 30.15 -5.52 9.55
C ASP A 44 30.53 -7.00 9.31
N VAL A 45 29.52 -7.87 9.22
CA VAL A 45 29.71 -9.29 8.95
C VAL A 45 30.00 -9.45 7.46
N ASN A 46 31.29 -9.48 7.12
CA ASN A 46 31.79 -9.71 5.76
C ASN A 46 31.87 -11.20 5.40
N GLU A 47 30.91 -12.00 5.88
CA GLU A 47 30.81 -13.40 5.46
C GLU A 47 30.27 -13.47 4.03
N LEU A 48 31.07 -14.06 3.15
CA LEU A 48 30.66 -14.35 1.79
C LEU A 48 29.63 -15.48 1.79
N THR A 49 28.57 -15.33 1.01
CA THR A 49 27.64 -16.45 0.75
C THR A 49 28.26 -17.48 -0.21
N SER A 50 27.54 -18.57 -0.45
CA SER A 50 27.90 -19.62 -1.41
C SER A 50 28.25 -19.06 -2.80
N ASP A 51 27.65 -17.93 -3.16
CA ASP A 51 27.79 -17.28 -4.47
C ASP A 51 28.90 -16.22 -4.47
N LYS A 52 29.70 -16.16 -3.39
CA LYS A 52 30.83 -15.23 -3.19
C LYS A 52 30.45 -13.75 -3.19
N MET A 53 29.21 -13.44 -2.88
CA MET A 53 28.74 -12.06 -2.72
C MET A 53 28.69 -11.70 -1.23
N THR A 54 29.09 -10.48 -0.92
CA THR A 54 28.82 -9.84 0.38
C THR A 54 27.33 -9.57 0.56
N ALA A 55 26.91 -9.29 1.80
CA ALA A 55 25.52 -8.91 2.08
C ALA A 55 25.11 -7.60 1.38
N GLN A 56 26.05 -6.67 1.19
CA GLN A 56 25.81 -5.41 0.48
C GLN A 56 25.63 -5.66 -1.02
N GLU A 57 26.51 -6.44 -1.65
CA GLU A 57 26.38 -6.78 -3.08
C GLU A 57 25.08 -7.53 -3.37
N GLN A 58 24.67 -8.47 -2.50
CA GLN A 58 23.38 -9.15 -2.66
C GLN A 58 22.21 -8.17 -2.58
N ARG A 59 22.25 -7.23 -1.64
CA ARG A 59 21.22 -6.22 -1.50
C ARG A 59 21.13 -5.37 -2.77
N ASP A 60 22.26 -4.92 -3.30
CA ASP A 60 22.28 -4.06 -4.47
C ASP A 60 21.76 -4.80 -5.72
N SER A 61 22.18 -6.05 -5.93
CA SER A 61 21.64 -6.89 -7.01
C SER A 61 20.14 -7.18 -6.86
N ILE A 62 19.64 -7.34 -5.62
CA ILE A 62 18.19 -7.48 -5.37
C ILE A 62 17.44 -6.24 -5.88
N TYR A 63 17.92 -5.03 -5.58
CA TYR A 63 17.27 -3.80 -6.04
C TYR A 63 17.32 -3.68 -7.57
N GLU A 64 18.47 -3.96 -8.20
CA GLU A 64 18.60 -3.91 -9.66
C GLU A 64 17.61 -4.84 -10.38
N ILE A 65 17.33 -6.01 -9.81
CA ILE A 65 16.40 -6.98 -10.39
C ILE A 65 14.94 -6.63 -10.06
N LEU A 66 14.65 -6.23 -8.83
CA LEU A 66 13.27 -6.02 -8.38
C LEU A 66 12.65 -4.74 -8.91
N THR A 67 13.40 -3.65 -9.03
CA THR A 67 12.87 -2.37 -9.54
C THR A 67 12.12 -2.52 -10.87
N PRO A 68 12.71 -3.09 -11.94
CA PRO A 68 11.99 -3.25 -13.20
C PRO A 68 10.81 -4.23 -13.12
N LEU A 69 10.87 -5.24 -12.23
CA LEU A 69 9.75 -6.17 -12.03
C LEU A 69 8.55 -5.49 -11.37
N VAL A 70 8.80 -4.67 -10.36
CA VAL A 70 7.76 -3.88 -9.68
C VAL A 70 7.15 -2.89 -10.66
N GLU A 71 7.97 -2.14 -11.41
CA GLU A 71 7.46 -1.24 -12.45
C GLU A 71 6.57 -1.95 -13.48
N LYS A 72 6.99 -3.15 -13.90
CA LYS A 72 6.20 -3.98 -14.83
C LYS A 72 4.87 -4.41 -14.21
N GLN A 73 4.87 -4.85 -12.96
CA GLN A 73 3.63 -5.20 -12.24
C GLN A 73 2.67 -4.01 -12.13
N TYR A 74 3.18 -2.82 -11.81
CA TYR A 74 2.37 -1.60 -11.76
C TYR A 74 1.76 -1.27 -13.12
N LYS A 75 2.50 -1.44 -14.22
CA LYS A 75 1.97 -1.23 -15.58
C LYS A 75 0.86 -2.22 -15.90
N VAL A 76 1.08 -3.51 -15.66
CA VAL A 76 0.06 -4.55 -15.90
C VAL A 76 -1.20 -4.26 -15.09
N PHE A 77 -1.05 -3.89 -13.82
CA PHE A 77 -2.18 -3.55 -12.96
C PHE A 77 -2.95 -2.32 -13.49
N ASN A 78 -2.27 -1.20 -13.74
CA ASN A 78 -2.92 0.07 -14.06
C ASN A 78 -3.35 0.21 -15.52
N GLU A 79 -2.59 -0.34 -16.47
CA GLU A 79 -2.80 -0.14 -17.90
C GLU A 79 -3.52 -1.32 -18.58
N GLU A 80 -3.67 -2.46 -17.88
CA GLU A 80 -4.35 -3.63 -18.43
C GLU A 80 -5.47 -4.16 -17.54
N ILE A 81 -5.18 -4.50 -16.28
CA ILE A 81 -6.15 -5.12 -15.38
C ILE A 81 -7.27 -4.14 -15.00
N LEU A 82 -6.94 -2.93 -14.55
CA LEU A 82 -7.96 -1.94 -14.17
C LEU A 82 -8.89 -1.56 -15.35
N PRO A 83 -8.39 -1.27 -16.56
CA PRO A 83 -9.27 -1.01 -17.71
C PRO A 83 -10.17 -2.19 -18.08
N GLU A 84 -9.66 -3.43 -18.02
CA GLU A 84 -10.46 -4.62 -18.34
C GLU A 84 -11.55 -4.88 -17.29
N LEU A 85 -11.27 -4.60 -16.01
CA LEU A 85 -12.30 -4.63 -14.96
C LEU A 85 -13.40 -3.59 -15.20
N GLU A 86 -13.04 -2.39 -15.67
CA GLU A 86 -14.00 -1.36 -16.04
C GLU A 86 -14.90 -1.80 -17.22
N GLU A 87 -14.37 -2.49 -18.23
CA GLU A 87 -15.18 -3.10 -19.30
C GLU A 87 -16.21 -4.11 -18.77
N HIS A 88 -15.86 -4.80 -17.68
CA HIS A 88 -16.75 -5.70 -16.93
C HIS A 88 -17.62 -4.99 -15.89
N LYS A 89 -17.66 -3.65 -15.89
CA LYS A 89 -18.44 -2.77 -14.99
C LYS A 89 -17.98 -2.78 -13.53
N ILE A 90 -16.77 -3.24 -13.25
CA ILE A 90 -16.14 -3.17 -11.93
C ILE A 90 -15.24 -1.93 -11.93
N ASN A 91 -15.68 -0.87 -11.25
CA ASN A 91 -15.00 0.44 -11.30
C ASN A 91 -14.37 0.76 -9.96
N PHE A 92 -13.09 1.10 -9.96
CA PHE A 92 -12.43 1.70 -8.80
C PHE A 92 -12.49 3.22 -8.93
N ILE A 93 -13.30 3.85 -8.08
CA ILE A 93 -13.51 5.30 -8.13
C ILE A 93 -13.00 5.97 -6.86
N LYS A 94 -12.50 7.20 -7.01
CA LYS A 94 -12.06 8.03 -5.91
C LYS A 94 -13.25 8.76 -5.31
N TYR A 95 -13.15 9.10 -4.02
CA TYR A 95 -14.13 9.93 -3.32
C TYR A 95 -14.49 11.22 -4.09
N THR A 96 -13.50 11.85 -4.73
CA THR A 96 -13.67 13.07 -5.52
C THR A 96 -14.54 12.90 -6.76
N GLU A 97 -14.72 11.67 -7.24
CA GLU A 97 -15.49 11.34 -8.45
C GLU A 97 -16.96 10.99 -8.13
N LEU A 98 -17.32 10.94 -6.85
CA LEU A 98 -18.66 10.64 -6.38
C LEU A 98 -19.63 11.81 -6.62
N ASN A 99 -20.89 11.47 -6.86
CA ASN A 99 -21.98 12.44 -6.80
C ASN A 99 -22.32 12.77 -5.33
N GLU A 100 -23.09 13.83 -5.10
CA GLU A 100 -23.36 14.32 -3.75
C GLU A 100 -24.14 13.33 -2.87
N SER A 101 -25.02 12.49 -3.45
CA SER A 101 -25.73 11.45 -2.67
C SER A 101 -24.81 10.31 -2.24
N ASP A 102 -23.89 9.91 -3.10
CA ASP A 102 -22.92 8.85 -2.80
C ASP A 102 -21.87 9.33 -1.80
N LYS A 103 -21.40 10.58 -1.94
CA LYS A 103 -20.52 11.21 -0.94
C LYS A 103 -21.16 11.18 0.43
N LYS A 104 -22.41 11.61 0.54
CA LYS A 104 -23.13 11.57 1.81
C LYS A 104 -23.16 10.17 2.42
N THR A 105 -23.40 9.15 1.60
CA THR A 105 -23.45 7.75 2.04
C THR A 105 -22.08 7.29 2.57
N VAL A 106 -21.00 7.69 1.90
CA VAL A 106 -19.62 7.38 2.29
C VAL A 106 -19.19 8.18 3.53
N ASP A 107 -19.61 9.44 3.64
CA ASP A 107 -19.37 10.30 4.81
C ASP A 107 -20.07 9.72 6.04
N ASP A 108 -21.34 9.32 5.92
CA ASP A 108 -22.10 8.68 6.99
C ASP A 108 -21.40 7.37 7.44
N TYR A 109 -20.94 6.54 6.49
CA TYR A 109 -20.15 5.33 6.80
C TYR A 109 -18.82 5.65 7.49
N PHE A 110 -18.12 6.69 7.04
CA PHE A 110 -16.87 7.12 7.65
C PHE A 110 -17.08 7.55 9.10
N GLU A 111 -18.05 8.43 9.36
CA GLU A 111 -18.34 8.96 10.70
C GLU A 111 -18.83 7.86 11.67
N ASP A 112 -19.70 6.96 11.20
CA ASP A 112 -20.34 5.97 12.07
C ASP A 112 -19.45 4.74 12.32
N GLU A 113 -18.64 4.31 11.34
CA GLU A 113 -17.94 3.02 11.39
C GLU A 113 -16.40 3.14 11.37
N ILE A 114 -15.83 4.08 10.59
CA ILE A 114 -14.37 4.20 10.43
C ILE A 114 -13.77 5.12 11.49
N PHE A 115 -14.25 6.36 11.59
CA PHE A 115 -13.70 7.39 12.46
C PHE A 115 -13.60 6.97 13.94
N PRO A 116 -14.60 6.29 14.54
CA PRO A 116 -14.55 5.90 15.95
C PRO A 116 -13.44 4.90 16.30
N VAL A 117 -12.91 4.17 15.31
CA VAL A 117 -11.84 3.18 15.51
C VAL A 117 -10.45 3.70 15.10
N LEU A 118 -10.36 4.90 14.52
CA LEU A 118 -9.07 5.52 14.20
C LEU A 118 -8.46 6.13 15.46
N THR A 119 -7.20 5.76 15.74
CA THR A 119 -6.45 6.29 16.87
C THR A 119 -5.28 7.15 16.36
N PRO A 120 -5.43 8.49 16.31
CA PRO A 120 -4.34 9.38 15.93
C PRO A 120 -3.25 9.39 17.01
N LEU A 121 -2.00 9.27 16.60
CA LEU A 121 -0.81 9.30 17.46
C LEU A 121 0.07 10.48 17.07
N ALA A 122 0.16 11.49 17.93
CA ALA A 122 1.06 12.61 17.76
C ALA A 122 2.52 12.18 18.00
N ILE A 123 3.43 12.70 17.17
CA ILE A 123 4.86 12.48 17.25
C ILE A 123 5.53 13.83 17.52
N ASP A 124 6.25 13.91 18.63
CA ASP A 124 7.02 15.08 19.05
C ASP A 124 8.21 14.64 19.92
N ASN A 125 8.95 15.61 20.49
CA ASN A 125 10.12 15.31 21.33
C ASN A 125 9.80 14.50 22.61
N VAL A 126 8.55 14.52 23.06
CA VAL A 126 8.06 13.84 24.27
C VAL A 126 7.32 12.54 23.92
N HIS A 127 6.73 12.46 22.72
CA HIS A 127 6.04 11.31 22.17
C HIS A 127 6.82 10.74 20.97
N PRO A 128 7.77 9.81 21.19
CA PRO A 128 8.58 9.25 20.11
C PRO A 128 7.75 8.38 19.17
N PHE A 129 8.31 8.10 17.99
CA PHE A 129 7.67 7.29 16.95
C PHE A 129 7.08 5.98 17.52
N PRO A 130 5.78 5.71 17.31
CA PRO A 130 5.10 4.59 17.96
C PRO A 130 5.52 3.24 17.38
N ASN A 131 5.30 2.18 18.15
CA ASN A 131 5.36 0.83 17.59
C ASN A 131 4.13 0.61 16.69
N LEU A 132 4.37 0.34 15.42
CA LEU A 132 3.32 0.15 14.42
C LEU A 132 2.82 -1.29 14.48
N GLN A 133 1.50 -1.47 14.51
CA GLN A 133 0.85 -2.78 14.47
C GLN A 133 0.16 -3.07 13.13
N THR A 134 0.19 -2.11 12.21
CA THR A 134 -0.46 -2.17 10.89
C THR A 134 0.56 -1.92 9.78
N GLU A 135 0.31 -2.51 8.61
CA GLU A 135 1.14 -2.33 7.42
C GLU A 135 0.86 -1.01 6.70
N VAL A 136 -0.33 -0.43 6.92
CA VAL A 136 -0.77 0.82 6.32
C VAL A 136 -0.93 1.88 7.42
N LEU A 137 -0.36 3.05 7.17
CA LEU A 137 -0.44 4.22 8.02
C LEU A 137 -0.60 5.48 7.18
N LEU A 138 -1.34 6.45 7.72
CA LEU A 138 -1.39 7.82 7.21
C LEU A 138 -0.50 8.67 8.10
N ALA A 139 0.54 9.27 7.52
CA ALA A 139 1.34 10.30 8.17
C ALA A 139 0.84 11.67 7.73
N ILE A 140 0.43 12.49 8.70
CA ILE A 140 -0.16 13.80 8.47
C ILE A 140 0.74 14.83 9.16
N ASN A 141 1.25 15.78 8.37
CA ASN A 141 1.95 16.94 8.90
C ASN A 141 0.94 18.07 9.10
N PHE A 142 0.97 18.69 10.27
CA PHE A 142 0.17 19.86 10.58
C PHE A 142 1.06 21.08 10.66
N ASP A 143 0.63 22.14 9.99
CA ASP A 143 1.11 23.49 10.23
C ASP A 143 0.08 24.21 11.10
N ASP A 144 0.50 24.79 12.22
CA ASP A 144 -0.35 25.68 13.01
C ASP A 144 -0.19 27.12 12.47
N PRO A 145 -1.21 27.65 11.78
CA PRO A 145 -1.12 28.96 11.13
C PRO A 145 -1.05 30.14 12.12
N ASP A 146 -1.37 29.92 13.40
CA ASP A 146 -1.41 30.97 14.42
C ASP A 146 -0.11 31.08 15.22
N THR A 147 0.83 30.14 15.07
CA THR A 147 2.17 30.18 15.68
C THR A 147 3.25 30.58 14.68
N ALA A 148 4.08 31.56 15.05
CA ALA A 148 5.23 31.98 14.24
C ALA A 148 6.37 30.94 14.21
N GLU A 149 6.35 29.96 15.11
CA GLU A 149 7.26 28.82 15.11
C GLU A 149 6.61 27.65 14.37
N VAL A 150 7.27 27.20 13.29
CA VAL A 150 6.91 25.96 12.60
C VAL A 150 7.35 24.79 13.48
N GLU A 151 6.51 24.40 14.43
CA GLU A 151 6.64 23.08 15.05
C GLU A 151 6.03 22.07 14.08
N GLU A 152 6.86 21.32 13.34
CA GLU A 152 6.42 20.19 12.52
C GLU A 152 5.79 19.13 13.45
N LYS A 153 4.48 19.24 13.66
CA LYS A 153 3.70 18.23 14.39
C LYS A 153 3.29 17.18 13.38
N VAL A 154 3.79 15.97 13.58
CA VAL A 154 3.41 14.82 12.77
C VAL A 154 2.39 14.02 13.56
N CYS A 155 1.25 13.68 12.96
CA CYS A 155 0.37 12.64 13.47
C CYS A 155 0.48 11.43 12.57
N VAL A 156 0.47 10.25 13.15
CA VAL A 156 0.26 9.00 12.42
C VAL A 156 -1.07 8.39 12.79
N ILE A 157 -1.83 7.94 11.80
CA ILE A 157 -3.06 7.20 11.97
C ILE A 157 -2.81 5.79 11.44
N GLN A 158 -2.94 4.79 12.31
CA GLN A 158 -2.87 3.39 11.92
C GLN A 158 -4.24 2.98 11.37
N ILE A 159 -4.28 2.42 10.15
CA ILE A 159 -5.53 1.89 9.58
C ILE A 159 -5.73 0.47 10.12
N PRO A 160 -6.76 0.23 10.95
CA PRO A 160 -7.01 -1.08 11.52
C PRO A 160 -7.32 -2.12 10.43
N SER A 161 -6.81 -3.34 10.58
CA SER A 161 -6.99 -4.43 9.60
C SER A 161 -8.42 -4.98 9.53
N ASN A 162 -9.27 -4.65 10.52
CA ASN A 162 -10.68 -5.02 10.53
C ASN A 162 -11.57 -4.09 9.70
N ILE A 163 -11.03 -2.98 9.18
CA ILE A 163 -11.73 -2.11 8.24
C ILE A 163 -11.54 -2.67 6.83
N SER A 164 -12.64 -2.79 6.08
CA SER A 164 -12.55 -3.19 4.68
C SER A 164 -11.78 -2.15 3.88
N ARG A 165 -10.76 -2.58 3.12
CA ARG A 165 -10.02 -1.69 2.19
C ARG A 165 -10.89 -1.15 1.05
N PHE A 166 -12.05 -1.79 0.85
CA PHE A 166 -12.96 -1.52 -0.24
C PHE A 166 -14.35 -1.28 0.33
N TYR A 167 -14.93 -0.13 0.01
CA TYR A 167 -16.34 0.15 0.26
C TYR A 167 -17.10 0.10 -1.07
N SER A 168 -18.07 -0.80 -1.17
CA SER A 168 -18.88 -0.95 -2.38
C SER A 168 -20.09 -0.03 -2.30
N ILE A 169 -20.32 0.73 -3.36
CA ILE A 169 -21.51 1.58 -3.51
C ILE A 169 -22.24 1.23 -4.80
N GLU A 170 -23.56 1.27 -4.74
CA GLU A 170 -24.43 1.19 -5.92
C GLU A 170 -24.62 2.60 -6.50
N SER A 171 -23.63 3.10 -7.23
CA SER A 171 -23.75 4.39 -7.92
C SER A 171 -24.47 4.19 -9.26
N GLY A 172 -25.81 4.24 -9.22
CA GLY A 172 -26.64 4.02 -10.41
C GLY A 172 -26.62 2.56 -10.91
N ASN A 173 -26.21 2.34 -12.17
CA ASN A 173 -26.21 1.01 -12.84
C ASN A 173 -24.81 0.32 -12.82
N ARG A 174 -23.94 0.70 -11.88
CA ARG A 174 -22.54 0.26 -11.83
C ARG A 174 -22.15 -0.12 -10.40
N ASP A 175 -21.46 -1.25 -10.26
CA ASP A 175 -20.80 -1.63 -9.02
C ASP A 175 -19.51 -0.81 -8.93
N SER A 176 -19.50 0.14 -7.99
CA SER A 176 -18.35 1.02 -7.79
C SER A 176 -17.69 0.68 -6.46
N ILE A 177 -16.37 0.58 -6.49
CA ILE A 177 -15.54 0.25 -5.33
C ILE A 177 -14.70 1.47 -5.00
N ILE A 178 -14.83 1.96 -3.77
CA ILE A 178 -13.99 3.02 -3.23
C ILE A 178 -12.86 2.37 -2.44
N LEU A 179 -11.63 2.74 -2.79
CA LEU A 179 -10.44 2.45 -2.00
C LEU A 179 -10.42 3.38 -0.77
N SER A 180 -10.42 2.80 0.43
CA SER A 180 -10.31 3.52 1.71
C SER A 180 -8.93 4.16 1.90
#